data_AF-A0A525I0Q9-F1
#
_entry.id   AF-A0A525I0Q9-F1
#
_cell.length_a   1.000
_cell.length_b   1.000
_cell.length_c   1.000
_cell.angle_alpha   90.00
_cell.angle_beta   90.00
_cell.angle_gamma   90.00
#
_symmetry.space_group_name_H-M   'P 1'
#
loop_
_entity.id
_entity.type
_entity.pdbx_description
1 polymer ?
#
loop_
_entity_poly.entity_id
_entity_poly.type
_entity_poly.pdbx_seq_one_letter_code
_entity_poly.pdbx_strand_id
1 'polypeptide(L)'
;MPIDYIRYDLLVQDALRSVVRKVLTDAARNGLPGEHHFNIAFKTHAPGVIVPPAVLQRYPDEMAIILQHEFWDLAVTNDGFEVSLNFSRKPERLSIPFDSITGFSDPSVPFGFKLEPRGAAEPAKPAPAPAPAARETARKPQAAGAPAQSQAKPAAPATKSAEAAAKKAERAREAEPAKVVSIDAFRKK
;
A
#
# COMPACT_ATOMS: atom_id res chain seq x y z
N MET A 1 20.44 20.26 10.92
CA MET A 1 20.21 18.91 10.37
C MET A 1 19.96 19.09 8.88
N PRO A 2 20.49 18.22 7.99
CA PRO A 2 20.12 18.25 6.58
C PRO A 2 18.62 17.97 6.42
N ILE A 3 17.99 18.58 5.42
CA ILE A 3 16.58 18.37 5.09
C ILE A 3 16.54 17.31 3.99
N ASP A 4 15.92 16.15 4.25
CA ASP A 4 15.78 15.07 3.27
C ASP A 4 14.68 15.38 2.24
N TYR A 5 15.02 16.23 1.26
CA TYR A 5 14.12 16.66 0.18
C TYR A 5 13.54 15.51 -0.66
N ILE A 6 14.23 14.37 -0.73
CA ILE A 6 13.86 13.22 -1.58
C ILE A 6 13.03 12.17 -0.81
N ARG A 7 12.96 12.26 0.53
CA ARG A 7 12.23 11.30 1.40
C ARG A 7 12.48 9.83 1.03
N TYR A 8 13.76 9.45 0.91
CA TYR A 8 14.19 8.09 0.52
C TYR A 8 13.51 6.96 1.31
N ASP A 9 13.27 7.17 2.61
CA ASP A 9 12.51 6.25 3.46
C ASP A 9 11.14 5.88 2.84
N LEU A 10 10.33 6.86 2.42
CA LEU A 10 9.03 6.60 1.81
C LEU A 10 9.15 5.81 0.49
N LEU A 11 10.18 6.11 -0.32
CA LEU A 11 10.45 5.39 -1.56
C LEU A 11 10.84 3.93 -1.31
N VAL A 12 11.63 3.68 -0.26
CA VAL A 12 12.00 2.31 0.18
C VAL A 12 10.78 1.58 0.73
N GLN A 13 9.93 2.23 1.52
CA GLN A 13 8.69 1.62 2.03
C GLN A 13 7.72 1.25 0.90
N ASP A 14 7.51 2.12 -0.10
CA ASP A 14 6.67 1.83 -1.28
C ASP A 14 7.26 0.70 -2.15
N ALA A 15 8.59 0.63 -2.28
CA ALA A 15 9.28 -0.47 -2.96
C ALA A 15 9.10 -1.81 -2.21
N LEU A 16 9.29 -1.81 -0.88
CA LEU A 16 9.13 -3.00 -0.03
C LEU A 16 7.68 -3.51 -0.04
N ARG A 17 6.68 -2.64 0.03
CA ARG A 17 5.25 -2.99 -0.14
C ARG A 17 4.98 -3.63 -1.51
N SER A 18 5.65 -3.14 -2.55
CA SER A 18 5.56 -3.73 -3.90
C SER A 18 6.20 -5.13 -3.98
N VAL A 19 7.22 -5.41 -3.17
CA VAL A 19 7.76 -6.78 -3.00
C VAL A 19 6.71 -7.69 -2.35
N VAL A 20 6.07 -7.27 -1.25
CA VAL A 20 5.00 -8.06 -0.61
C VAL A 20 3.88 -8.38 -1.61
N ARG A 21 3.40 -7.38 -2.36
CA ARG A 21 2.37 -7.58 -3.40
C ARG A 21 2.80 -8.63 -4.42
N LYS A 22 4.04 -8.58 -4.90
CA LYS A 22 4.56 -9.54 -5.90
C LYS A 22 4.65 -10.95 -5.34
N VAL A 23 5.17 -11.10 -4.12
CA VAL A 23 5.31 -12.40 -3.43
C VAL A 23 3.94 -13.04 -3.17
N LEU A 24 2.97 -12.28 -2.66
CA LEU A 24 1.61 -12.78 -2.47
C LEU A 24 0.91 -13.11 -3.79
N THR A 25 1.13 -12.32 -4.85
CA THR A 25 0.57 -12.61 -6.18
C THR A 25 1.09 -13.93 -6.75
N ASP A 26 2.36 -14.27 -6.50
CA ASP A 26 2.92 -15.55 -6.93
C ASP A 26 2.36 -16.70 -6.08
N ALA A 27 2.31 -16.55 -4.75
CA ALA A 27 1.73 -17.53 -3.84
C ALA A 27 0.24 -17.81 -4.11
N ALA A 28 -0.53 -16.79 -4.53
CA ALA A 28 -1.93 -16.94 -4.92
C ALA A 28 -2.13 -17.72 -6.23
N ARG A 29 -1.09 -17.83 -7.09
CA ARG A 29 -1.14 -18.52 -8.39
C ARG A 29 -0.54 -19.91 -8.35
N ASN A 30 0.60 -20.04 -7.67
CA ASN A 30 1.45 -21.23 -7.67
C ASN A 30 1.41 -22.00 -6.35
N GLY A 31 0.81 -21.43 -5.30
CA GLY A 31 0.98 -21.88 -3.91
C GLY A 31 2.29 -21.36 -3.30
N LEU A 32 2.50 -21.62 -2.00
CA LEU A 32 3.77 -21.35 -1.35
C LEU A 32 4.84 -22.34 -1.83
N PRO A 33 6.02 -21.90 -2.30
CA PRO A 33 7.08 -22.80 -2.70
C PRO A 33 7.78 -23.43 -1.49
N GLY A 34 8.08 -24.73 -1.55
CA GLY A 34 8.87 -25.42 -0.53
C GLY A 34 8.28 -25.28 0.89
N GLU A 35 9.11 -24.83 1.83
CA GLU A 35 8.70 -24.56 3.22
C GLU A 35 8.54 -23.05 3.53
N HIS A 36 8.47 -22.20 2.50
CA HIS A 36 8.28 -20.76 2.68
C HIS A 36 6.92 -20.46 3.32
N HIS A 37 6.90 -19.59 4.33
CA HIS A 37 5.67 -19.17 4.99
C HIS A 37 5.78 -17.72 5.46
N PHE A 38 4.71 -16.95 5.31
CA PHE A 38 4.76 -15.50 5.48
C PHE A 38 4.10 -15.08 6.78
N ASN A 39 4.87 -14.45 7.66
CA ASN A 39 4.36 -13.72 8.81
C ASN A 39 4.12 -12.26 8.38
N ILE A 40 2.86 -11.84 8.41
CA ILE A 40 2.42 -10.51 7.96
C ILE A 40 1.76 -9.80 9.14
N ALA A 41 2.42 -8.75 9.64
CA ALA A 41 1.90 -7.86 10.66
C ALA A 41 1.17 -6.67 10.01
N PHE A 42 0.01 -6.31 10.53
CA PHE A 42 -0.79 -5.19 10.03
C PHE A 42 -1.61 -4.53 11.16
N LYS A 43 -1.93 -3.25 10.98
CA LYS A 43 -2.84 -2.54 11.89
C LYS A 43 -4.29 -2.90 11.62
N THR A 44 -4.94 -3.48 12.60
CA THR A 44 -6.36 -3.90 12.60
C THR A 44 -7.34 -2.75 12.51
N HIS A 45 -6.95 -1.55 12.97
CA HIS A 45 -7.73 -0.32 12.85
C HIS A 45 -7.46 0.51 11.58
N ALA A 46 -6.63 0.04 10.65
CA ALA A 46 -6.31 0.78 9.43
C ALA A 46 -7.51 0.81 8.44
N PRO A 47 -7.65 1.87 7.62
CA PRO A 47 -8.77 2.01 6.70
C PRO A 47 -8.78 0.89 5.65
N GLY A 48 -9.94 0.26 5.44
CA GLY A 48 -10.12 -0.84 4.50
C GLY A 48 -9.80 -2.23 5.05
N VAL A 49 -9.29 -2.34 6.28
CA VAL A 49 -9.11 -3.64 6.95
C VAL A 49 -10.46 -4.21 7.38
N ILE A 50 -10.72 -5.46 7.04
CA ILE A 50 -11.90 -6.22 7.48
C ILE A 50 -11.40 -7.44 8.26
N VAL A 51 -11.70 -7.45 9.56
CA VAL A 51 -11.39 -8.55 10.49
C VAL A 51 -12.61 -8.91 11.34
N PRO A 52 -12.78 -10.17 11.78
CA PRO A 52 -13.89 -10.57 12.63
C PRO A 52 -13.85 -9.85 14.00
N PRO A 53 -14.99 -9.41 14.56
CA PRO A 53 -15.01 -8.69 15.85
C PRO A 53 -14.38 -9.46 17.01
N ALA A 54 -14.49 -10.80 17.02
CA ALA A 54 -13.88 -11.66 18.03
C ALA A 54 -12.35 -11.66 17.97
N VAL A 55 -11.76 -11.45 16.78
CA VAL A 55 -10.31 -11.33 16.60
C VAL A 55 -9.85 -9.93 16.99
N LEU A 56 -10.59 -8.89 16.57
CA LEU A 56 -10.32 -7.49 16.91
C LEU A 56 -10.32 -7.23 18.43
N GLN A 57 -11.23 -7.84 19.19
CA GLN A 57 -11.24 -7.73 20.66
C GLN A 57 -9.99 -8.33 21.32
N ARG A 58 -9.32 -9.27 20.65
CA ARG A 58 -8.13 -9.96 21.16
C ARG A 58 -6.82 -9.29 20.71
N TYR A 59 -6.86 -8.65 19.54
CA TYR A 59 -5.76 -7.91 18.93
C TYR A 59 -6.27 -6.54 18.44
N PRO A 60 -6.41 -5.56 19.37
CA PRO A 60 -7.01 -4.27 19.03
C PRO A 60 -6.13 -3.43 18.10
N ASP A 61 -4.85 -3.21 18.44
CA ASP A 61 -3.97 -2.27 17.73
C ASP A 61 -3.25 -2.85 16.50
N GLU A 62 -2.65 -4.03 16.65
CA GLU A 62 -1.85 -4.71 15.63
C GLU A 62 -2.06 -6.23 15.73
N MET A 63 -2.09 -6.87 14.57
CA MET A 63 -2.27 -8.32 14.43
C MET A 63 -1.23 -8.87 13.45
N ALA A 64 -0.71 -10.06 13.75
CA ALA A 64 0.12 -10.84 12.84
C ALA A 64 -0.62 -12.09 12.38
N ILE A 65 -0.64 -12.35 11.07
CA ILE A 65 -1.12 -13.61 10.47
C ILE A 65 0.04 -14.39 9.88
N ILE A 66 -0.10 -15.72 9.86
CA ILE A 66 0.87 -16.63 9.24
C ILE A 66 0.17 -17.31 8.05
N LEU A 67 0.69 -17.09 6.85
CA LEU A 67 0.28 -17.80 5.64
C LEU A 67 1.19 -19.02 5.47
N GLN A 68 0.66 -20.22 5.72
CA GLN A 68 1.34 -21.51 5.61
C GLN A 68 0.43 -22.54 4.90
N HIS A 69 0.21 -23.73 5.47
CA HIS A 69 -0.57 -24.80 4.81
C HIS A 69 -2.09 -24.66 5.00
N GLU A 70 -2.53 -23.87 5.99
CA GLU A 70 -3.95 -23.66 6.33
C GLU A 70 -4.43 -22.24 5.96
N PHE A 71 -4.38 -21.90 4.67
CA PHE A 71 -5.11 -20.75 4.12
C PHE A 71 -5.88 -21.15 2.86
N TRP A 72 -6.96 -20.42 2.58
CA TRP A 72 -7.80 -20.62 1.40
C TRP A 72 -8.20 -19.27 0.79
N ASP A 73 -8.72 -19.28 -0.44
CA ASP A 73 -9.25 -18.11 -1.14
C ASP A 73 -8.31 -16.88 -1.16
N LEU A 74 -6.99 -17.09 -1.24
CA LEU A 74 -6.01 -16.01 -1.31
C LEU A 74 -6.17 -15.24 -2.63
N ALA A 75 -6.87 -14.12 -2.58
CA ALA A 75 -7.13 -13.24 -3.72
C ALA A 75 -6.33 -11.96 -3.56
N VAL A 76 -5.41 -11.70 -4.49
CA VAL A 76 -4.54 -10.51 -4.46
C VAL A 76 -5.00 -9.48 -5.48
N THR A 77 -5.18 -8.25 -5.02
CA THR A 77 -5.58 -7.08 -5.83
C THR A 77 -4.44 -6.06 -5.89
N ASN A 78 -4.68 -4.89 -6.48
CA ASN A 78 -3.69 -3.81 -6.47
C ASN A 78 -3.56 -3.18 -5.07
N ASP A 79 -4.67 -2.99 -4.37
CA ASP A 79 -4.77 -2.22 -3.12
C ASP A 79 -4.57 -3.07 -1.86
N GLY A 80 -4.89 -4.37 -1.93
CA GLY A 80 -4.73 -5.32 -0.83
C GLY A 80 -4.85 -6.78 -1.24
N PHE A 81 -4.97 -7.66 -0.25
CA PHE A 81 -5.29 -9.06 -0.44
C PHE A 81 -6.42 -9.50 0.49
N GLU A 82 -7.18 -10.49 0.04
CA GLU A 82 -8.20 -11.17 0.84
C GLU A 82 -7.75 -12.62 1.05
N VAL A 83 -8.02 -13.18 2.23
CA VAL A 83 -7.64 -14.56 2.57
C VAL A 83 -8.58 -15.15 3.61
N SER A 84 -8.92 -16.43 3.45
CA SER A 84 -9.68 -17.22 4.44
C SER A 84 -8.70 -17.95 5.36
N LEU A 85 -8.77 -17.69 6.68
CA LEU A 85 -7.95 -18.34 7.72
C LEU A 85 -8.81 -18.94 8.83
N ASN A 86 -8.30 -19.94 9.52
CA ASN A 86 -9.04 -20.67 10.56
C ASN A 86 -8.79 -20.10 11.97
N PHE A 87 -9.72 -19.32 12.49
CA PHE A 87 -9.64 -18.76 13.85
C PHE A 87 -10.48 -19.58 14.83
N SER A 88 -9.83 -20.19 15.82
CA SER A 88 -10.51 -21.00 16.85
C SER A 88 -11.47 -22.05 16.28
N ARG A 89 -11.03 -22.75 15.22
CA ARG A 89 -11.82 -23.75 14.45
C ARG A 89 -12.97 -23.19 13.60
N LYS A 90 -13.03 -21.88 13.36
CA LYS A 90 -13.95 -21.26 12.39
C LYS A 90 -13.17 -20.63 11.23
N PRO A 91 -13.49 -20.98 9.97
CA PRO A 91 -12.95 -20.25 8.82
C PRO A 91 -13.57 -18.85 8.78
N GLU A 92 -12.73 -17.83 8.82
CA GLU A 92 -13.12 -16.43 8.71
C GLU A 92 -12.33 -15.77 7.57
N ARG A 93 -12.97 -14.83 6.87
CA ARG A 93 -12.38 -14.11 5.75
C ARG A 93 -11.82 -12.77 6.22
N LEU A 94 -10.58 -12.51 5.85
CA LEU A 94 -9.86 -11.26 6.13
C LEU A 94 -9.72 -10.46 4.83
N SER A 95 -9.78 -9.14 4.92
CA SER A 95 -9.35 -8.23 3.85
C SER A 95 -8.33 -7.26 4.41
N ILE A 96 -7.14 -7.22 3.81
CA ILE A 96 -5.96 -6.51 4.33
C ILE A 96 -5.36 -5.66 3.19
N PRO A 97 -5.52 -4.33 3.22
CA PRO A 97 -4.80 -3.42 2.33
C PRO A 97 -3.29 -3.49 2.55
N PHE A 98 -2.51 -3.37 1.46
CA PHE A 98 -1.03 -3.29 1.55
C PHE A 98 -0.55 -2.10 2.37
N ASP A 99 -1.39 -1.07 2.46
CA ASP A 99 -1.13 0.18 3.17
C ASP A 99 -1.14 0.03 4.70
N SER A 100 -1.86 -0.99 5.18
CA SER A 100 -2.04 -1.36 6.59
C SER A 100 -0.92 -2.23 7.16
N ILE A 101 -0.06 -2.79 6.29
CA ILE A 101 1.01 -3.71 6.66
C ILE A 101 2.12 -2.95 7.40
N THR A 102 2.48 -3.44 8.59
CA THR A 102 3.54 -2.91 9.46
C THR A 102 4.76 -3.81 9.50
N GLY A 103 4.65 -5.06 9.05
CA GLY A 103 5.78 -5.97 8.97
C GLY A 103 5.54 -7.15 8.03
N PHE A 104 6.61 -7.61 7.41
CA PHE A 104 6.64 -8.84 6.63
C PHE A 104 7.91 -9.60 6.97
N SER A 105 7.78 -10.88 7.30
CA SER A 105 8.91 -11.79 7.54
C SER A 105 8.64 -13.18 7.00
N ASP A 106 9.66 -13.81 6.47
CA ASP A 106 9.71 -15.26 6.20
C ASP A 106 10.62 -15.88 7.28
N PRO A 107 10.21 -16.95 8.00
CA PRO A 107 11.10 -17.63 8.93
C PRO A 107 12.02 -18.67 8.28
N SER A 108 11.70 -19.15 7.07
CA SER A 108 12.44 -20.21 6.37
C SER A 108 13.70 -19.71 5.67
N VAL A 109 13.74 -18.41 5.35
CA VAL A 109 14.96 -17.67 5.02
C VAL A 109 15.03 -16.46 5.93
N PRO A 110 16.20 -16.04 6.49
CA PRO A 110 16.27 -14.95 7.46
C PRO A 110 16.04 -13.56 6.82
N PHE A 111 14.80 -13.33 6.39
CA PHE A 111 14.36 -12.17 5.63
C PHE A 111 13.11 -11.60 6.29
N GLY A 112 13.18 -10.33 6.68
CA GLY A 112 12.03 -9.60 7.17
C GLY A 112 12.32 -8.12 7.32
N PHE A 113 11.27 -7.33 7.27
CA PHE A 113 11.35 -5.88 7.38
C PHE A 113 10.09 -5.33 8.05
N LYS A 114 10.24 -4.14 8.65
CA LYS A 114 9.13 -3.36 9.17
C LYS A 114 8.81 -2.22 8.22
N LEU A 115 7.54 -1.86 8.16
CA LEU A 115 6.98 -0.77 7.38
C LEU A 115 6.28 0.19 8.32
N GLU A 116 6.30 1.48 8.02
CA GLU A 116 5.36 2.39 8.65
C GLU A 116 4.02 2.31 7.89
N PRO A 117 2.89 2.14 8.59
CA PRO A 117 1.58 2.10 7.96
C PRO A 117 1.18 3.53 7.55
N ARG A 118 0.70 3.70 6.31
CA ARG A 118 0.33 5.05 5.83
C ARG A 118 -0.96 5.45 6.56
N GLY A 119 -1.08 6.72 6.91
CA GLY A 119 -2.20 7.19 7.71
C GLY A 119 -2.12 6.88 9.21
N ALA A 120 -1.06 6.21 9.70
CA ALA A 120 -0.63 6.49 11.07
C ALA A 120 -0.18 7.95 11.10
N ALA A 121 -0.95 8.80 11.77
CA ALA A 121 -0.51 10.14 12.07
C ALA A 121 0.75 10.03 12.93
N GLU A 122 1.90 10.39 12.35
CA GLU A 122 3.08 10.78 13.13
C GLU A 122 2.58 11.73 14.22
N PRO A 123 2.87 11.49 15.52
CA PRO A 123 2.67 12.52 16.52
C PRO A 123 3.58 13.67 16.12
N ALA A 124 2.99 14.70 15.52
CA ALA A 124 3.73 15.76 14.85
C ALA A 124 4.79 16.31 15.80
N LYS A 125 6.07 16.09 15.48
CA LYS A 125 7.17 16.74 16.22
C LYS A 125 6.83 18.22 16.28
N PRO A 126 6.73 18.83 17.48
CA PRO A 126 6.21 20.17 17.61
C PRO A 126 7.09 21.13 16.82
N ALA A 127 6.56 21.60 15.69
CA ALA A 127 7.19 22.68 14.94
C ALA A 127 7.26 23.89 15.89
N PRO A 128 8.42 24.55 16.04
CA PRO A 128 8.52 25.73 16.87
C PRO A 128 7.56 26.79 16.34
N ALA A 129 6.63 27.23 17.20
CA ALA A 129 5.57 28.13 16.80
C ALA A 129 6.14 29.44 16.25
N PRO A 130 5.67 29.95 15.09
CA PRO A 130 6.04 31.28 14.63
C PRO A 130 5.48 32.31 15.61
N ALA A 131 6.35 33.20 16.10
CA ALA A 131 5.94 34.29 16.99
C ALA A 131 4.91 35.21 16.30
N PRO A 132 3.91 35.73 17.03
CA PRO A 132 2.83 36.50 16.43
C PRO A 132 3.35 37.87 15.93
N ALA A 133 3.28 38.09 14.62
CA ALA A 133 3.44 39.42 14.05
C ALA A 133 2.26 40.32 14.49
N ALA A 134 2.56 41.49 15.05
CA ALA A 134 1.55 42.42 15.53
C ALA A 134 0.67 42.95 14.37
N ARG A 135 -0.63 43.09 14.65
CA ARG A 135 -1.58 43.76 13.75
C ARG A 135 -1.32 45.27 13.76
N GLU A 136 -1.13 45.87 12.59
CA GLU A 136 -1.33 47.31 12.42
C GLU A 136 -2.62 47.63 11.65
N THR A 137 -3.40 48.47 12.30
CA THR A 137 -4.59 49.25 11.92
C THR A 137 -4.92 49.49 10.44
N ALA A 138 -6.11 49.00 10.08
CA ALA A 138 -7.20 49.68 9.36
C ALA A 138 -6.97 51.05 8.68
N ARG A 139 -7.42 51.15 7.41
CA ARG A 139 -8.21 52.30 6.89
C ARG A 139 -9.03 51.92 5.63
N LYS A 140 -10.24 52.47 5.52
CA LYS A 140 -11.20 52.41 4.39
C LYS A 140 -11.91 53.79 4.35
N PRO A 141 -12.06 54.46 3.20
CA PRO A 141 -13.34 54.53 2.44
C PRO A 141 -13.14 54.14 0.94
N GLN A 142 -14.09 53.50 0.23
CA GLN A 142 -15.29 54.09 -0.44
C GLN A 142 -14.91 55.03 -1.62
N ALA A 143 -15.49 55.01 -2.82
CA ALA A 143 -16.56 54.21 -3.45
C ALA A 143 -16.02 53.54 -4.75
N ALA A 144 -16.72 53.19 -5.85
CA ALA A 144 -18.14 53.16 -6.27
C ALA A 144 -18.28 52.21 -7.50
N GLY A 145 -19.50 51.95 -8.00
CA GLY A 145 -19.75 51.49 -9.38
C GLY A 145 -20.22 50.03 -9.56
N ALA A 146 -21.52 49.87 -9.78
CA ALA A 146 -22.16 48.73 -10.47
C ALA A 146 -22.95 49.31 -11.68
N PRO A 147 -23.58 48.54 -12.60
CA PRO A 147 -23.78 47.07 -12.62
C PRO A 147 -23.60 46.41 -14.03
N ALA A 148 -24.04 45.14 -14.15
CA ALA A 148 -24.52 44.47 -15.39
C ALA A 148 -23.46 44.04 -16.45
N GLN A 149 -23.62 42.95 -17.24
CA GLN A 149 -24.60 41.84 -17.31
C GLN A 149 -24.06 40.68 -18.19
N SER A 150 -24.81 39.56 -18.27
CA SER A 150 -24.72 38.38 -19.17
C SER A 150 -24.07 37.11 -18.59
N GLN A 151 -24.85 36.09 -18.19
CA GLN A 151 -25.53 35.05 -19.02
C GLN A 151 -24.51 34.03 -19.59
N ALA A 152 -24.47 32.75 -19.17
CA ALA A 152 -25.49 31.67 -19.29
C ALA A 152 -25.81 31.35 -20.77
N LYS A 153 -25.86 30.10 -21.29
CA LYS A 153 -25.68 28.74 -20.71
C LYS A 153 -25.19 27.76 -21.85
N PRO A 154 -25.57 26.46 -22.05
CA PRO A 154 -24.61 25.42 -22.47
C PRO A 154 -24.87 24.79 -23.87
N ALA A 155 -23.92 24.00 -24.40
CA ALA A 155 -24.22 23.00 -25.44
C ALA A 155 -23.21 21.82 -25.50
N ALA A 156 -23.71 20.63 -25.23
CA ALA A 156 -23.37 19.34 -25.86
C ALA A 156 -24.72 18.73 -26.34
N PRO A 157 -24.83 17.60 -27.05
CA PRO A 157 -23.81 16.60 -27.47
C PRO A 157 -23.93 16.07 -28.94
N ALA A 158 -23.01 15.20 -29.38
CA ALA A 158 -23.23 14.12 -30.38
C ALA A 158 -22.06 13.11 -30.33
N THR A 159 -22.16 11.91 -29.74
CA THR A 159 -22.56 10.56 -30.27
C THR A 159 -21.92 9.99 -31.56
N LYS A 160 -21.17 8.89 -31.34
CA LYS A 160 -21.15 7.57 -32.02
C LYS A 160 -20.11 7.18 -33.11
N SER A 161 -19.77 5.88 -33.05
CA SER A 161 -19.06 4.99 -34.02
C SER A 161 -17.52 5.12 -34.07
N ALA A 162 -16.71 4.06 -34.23
CA ALA A 162 -16.86 2.58 -34.09
C ALA A 162 -15.43 1.99 -33.93
N GLU A 163 -15.12 1.12 -32.97
CA GLU A 163 -15.03 -0.37 -33.10
C GLU A 163 -14.10 -0.93 -34.21
N ALA A 164 -13.02 -1.66 -33.83
CA ALA A 164 -12.57 -2.96 -34.38
C ALA A 164 -11.07 -3.32 -34.09
N ALA A 165 -10.76 -4.64 -34.16
CA ALA A 165 -9.44 -5.31 -34.18
C ALA A 165 -8.58 -5.27 -32.88
N ALA A 166 -8.34 -6.33 -32.07
CA ALA A 166 -8.31 -7.81 -32.17
C ALA A 166 -6.90 -8.46 -32.25
N LYS A 167 -6.55 -9.15 -31.15
CA LYS A 167 -5.71 -10.38 -30.98
C LYS A 167 -4.51 -10.68 -31.91
N LYS A 168 -3.34 -10.88 -31.28
CA LYS A 168 -2.36 -11.96 -31.59
C LYS A 168 -1.56 -12.25 -30.30
N ALA A 169 -1.75 -13.37 -29.60
CA ALA A 169 -1.22 -14.71 -29.89
C ALA A 169 0.31 -14.66 -30.13
N GLU A 170 1.12 -14.79 -29.06
CA GLU A 170 1.64 -16.07 -28.55
C GLU A 170 2.80 -16.63 -29.40
N ARG A 171 4.00 -16.70 -28.81
CA ARG A 171 4.85 -17.91 -28.90
C ARG A 171 5.89 -17.95 -27.78
N ALA A 172 6.02 -19.11 -27.14
CA ALA A 172 7.00 -19.39 -26.10
C ALA A 172 8.46 -19.42 -26.63
N ARG A 173 9.41 -19.10 -25.74
CA ARG A 173 10.71 -19.76 -25.66
C ARG A 173 11.09 -20.00 -24.19
N GLU A 174 11.86 -21.06 -24.00
CA GLU A 174 12.13 -21.77 -22.76
C GLU A 174 13.64 -21.69 -22.42
N ALA A 175 14.03 -22.01 -21.17
CA ALA A 175 15.41 -22.10 -20.64
C ALA A 175 16.23 -20.78 -20.64
N GLU A 176 16.90 -20.33 -19.57
CA GLU A 176 17.68 -21.00 -18.51
C GLU A 176 17.64 -20.21 -17.17
N PRO A 177 17.97 -20.83 -16.02
CA PRO A 177 18.06 -20.12 -14.74
C PRO A 177 19.31 -19.23 -14.66
N ALA A 178 19.11 -17.93 -14.39
CA ALA A 178 20.21 -16.97 -14.25
C ALA A 178 21.13 -17.32 -13.06
N LYS A 179 22.40 -17.61 -13.37
CA LYS A 179 23.45 -17.93 -12.40
C LYS A 179 23.87 -16.66 -11.63
N VAL A 180 23.22 -16.42 -10.48
CA VAL A 180 23.56 -15.29 -9.61
C VAL A 180 24.99 -15.43 -9.11
N VAL A 181 25.84 -14.48 -9.47
CA VAL A 181 27.24 -14.42 -9.04
C VAL A 181 27.28 -13.96 -7.58
N SER A 182 27.81 -14.79 -6.70
CA SER A 182 28.00 -14.46 -5.29
C SER A 182 28.88 -13.21 -5.13
N ILE A 183 28.36 -12.22 -4.40
CA ILE A 183 29.03 -10.94 -4.09
C ILE A 183 30.33 -11.11 -3.27
N ASP A 184 30.62 -12.32 -2.79
CA ASP A 184 31.83 -12.66 -2.03
C ASP A 184 33.12 -12.66 -2.88
N ALA A 185 33.01 -12.71 -4.21
CA ALA A 185 34.18 -12.72 -5.12
C ALA A 185 34.98 -11.39 -5.18
N PHE A 186 34.49 -10.32 -4.54
CA PHE A 186 35.09 -8.98 -4.66
C PHE A 186 35.78 -8.44 -3.40
N ARG A 187 35.92 -9.26 -2.34
CA ARG A 187 36.47 -8.81 -1.04
C ARG A 187 37.88 -9.30 -0.74
N LYS A 188 38.75 -9.39 -1.76
CA LYS A 188 40.16 -9.74 -1.57
C LYS A 188 41.11 -9.09 -2.60
N LYS A 189 41.41 -7.81 -2.39
CA LYS A 189 42.72 -7.23 -2.70
C LYS A 189 43.01 -6.04 -1.80
#